data_AF-A0A4Y9ZXP8-F1
#
_entry.id   AF-A0A4Y9ZXP8-F1
#
_cell.length_a   1.000
_cell.length_b   1.000
_cell.length_c   1.000
_cell.angle_alpha   90.00
_cell.angle_beta   90.00
_cell.angle_gamma   90.00
#
_symmetry.space_group_name_H-M   'P 1'
#
loop_
_entity.id
_entity.type
_entity.pdbx_description
1 polymer ?
#
loop_
_entity_poly.entity_id
_entity_poly.type
_entity_poly.pdbx_seq_one_letter_code
_entity_poly.pdbx_strand_id
1 'polypeptide(L)'
;MDRFLAPQSPEARAHSHVTENFYDWDVEAAYPNEAIIAGCASYQALDRYLNGADIMIMPQSRKGLESVLRRYSYDAIHNIIAKSRNSLRSGGYSRICHLCEESIRNVLDTGDNAATLLALHRPPPAEHHVPEHLSGRPIRTI
;
A
#
# COMPACT_ATOMS: atom_id res chain seq x y z
N MET A 1 -2.49 -2.90 -10.12
CA MET A 1 -2.92 -1.57 -9.64
C MET A 1 -4.31 -1.20 -10.12
N ASP A 2 -4.58 -1.33 -11.43
CA ASP A 2 -5.81 -0.86 -12.13
C ASP A 2 -7.15 -1.33 -11.56
N ARG A 3 -7.19 -2.48 -10.85
CA ARG A 3 -8.40 -2.95 -10.15
C ARG A 3 -8.80 -2.02 -9.00
N PHE A 4 -7.83 -1.47 -8.29
CA PHE A 4 -8.04 -0.72 -7.04
C PHE A 4 -8.06 0.79 -7.28
N LEU A 5 -7.23 1.26 -8.21
CA LEU A 5 -7.15 2.65 -8.64
C LEU A 5 -7.07 2.68 -10.15
N ALA A 6 -8.10 3.24 -10.80
CA ALA A 6 -8.11 3.36 -12.25
C ALA A 6 -6.99 4.32 -12.72
N PRO A 7 -6.42 4.16 -13.93
CA PRO A 7 -5.34 5.03 -14.43
C PRO A 7 -5.69 6.53 -14.43
N GLN A 8 -6.97 6.86 -14.58
CA GLN A 8 -7.50 8.22 -14.55
C GLN A 8 -7.90 8.73 -13.16
N SER A 9 -7.74 7.90 -12.11
CA SER A 9 -8.06 8.29 -10.75
C SER A 9 -7.16 9.45 -10.29
N PRO A 10 -7.61 10.28 -9.34
CA PRO A 10 -6.78 11.37 -8.83
C PRO A 10 -5.45 10.87 -8.23
N GLU A 11 -5.45 9.71 -7.58
CA GLU A 11 -4.26 9.07 -7.03
C GLU A 11 -3.26 8.67 -8.11
N ALA A 12 -3.73 8.00 -9.17
CA ALA A 12 -2.88 7.58 -10.28
C ALA A 12 -2.28 8.78 -11.02
N ARG A 13 -3.10 9.81 -11.28
CA ARG A 13 -2.62 11.06 -11.90
C ARG A 13 -1.62 11.80 -11.03
N ALA A 14 -1.86 11.85 -9.72
CA ALA A 14 -0.93 12.47 -8.78
C ALA A 14 0.40 11.71 -8.72
N HIS A 15 0.36 10.38 -8.73
CA HIS A 15 1.55 9.54 -8.78
C HIS A 15 2.36 9.78 -10.05
N SER A 16 1.72 9.76 -11.22
CA SER A 16 2.38 10.08 -12.50
C SER A 16 2.99 11.48 -12.47
N HIS A 17 2.23 12.49 -12.01
CA HIS A 17 2.70 13.86 -11.93
C HIS A 17 3.97 14.01 -11.07
N VAL A 18 3.97 13.45 -9.86
CA VAL A 18 5.13 13.52 -8.95
C VAL A 18 6.31 12.69 -9.47
N THR A 19 6.05 11.56 -10.12
CA THR A 19 7.11 10.68 -10.64
C THR A 19 7.79 11.27 -11.88
N GLU A 20 7.01 11.82 -12.81
CA GLU A 20 7.50 12.41 -14.05
C GLU A 20 8.16 13.76 -13.82
N ASN A 21 7.63 14.58 -12.91
CA ASN A 21 8.11 15.93 -12.62
C ASN A 21 8.90 15.98 -11.31
N PHE A 22 9.64 14.91 -11.02
CA PHE A 22 10.26 14.66 -9.71
C PHE A 22 11.00 15.85 -9.09
N TYR A 23 11.65 16.69 -9.90
CA TYR A 23 12.42 17.85 -9.45
C TYR A 23 11.60 19.13 -9.32
N ASP A 24 10.52 19.28 -10.11
CA ASP A 24 9.84 20.57 -10.30
C ASP A 24 8.32 20.50 -10.07
N TRP A 25 7.79 19.37 -9.60
CA TRP A 25 6.35 19.14 -9.38
C TRP A 25 5.69 20.14 -8.42
N ASP A 26 6.47 20.84 -7.59
CA ASP A 26 5.99 21.79 -6.60
C ASP A 26 6.49 23.23 -6.81
N VAL A 27 7.19 23.52 -7.91
CA VAL A 27 7.92 24.79 -8.11
C VAL A 27 7.02 25.95 -8.55
N GLU A 28 5.91 25.67 -9.25
CA GLU A 28 5.04 26.72 -9.79
C GLU A 28 4.18 27.43 -8.74
N ALA A 29 3.93 26.79 -7.60
CA ALA A 29 3.06 27.31 -6.55
C ALA A 29 3.85 27.72 -5.31
N ALA A 30 3.38 28.75 -4.60
CA ALA A 30 3.98 29.20 -3.35
C ALA A 30 3.94 28.13 -2.23
N TYR A 31 3.03 27.16 -2.35
CA TYR A 31 2.90 26.02 -1.43
C TYR A 31 2.64 24.75 -2.24
N PRO A 32 3.18 23.59 -1.82
CA PRO A 32 2.91 22.32 -2.47
C PRO A 32 1.42 21.98 -2.40
N ASN A 33 0.88 21.39 -3.47
CA ASN A 33 -0.50 20.96 -3.50
C ASN A 33 -0.70 19.70 -2.64
N GLU A 34 -1.35 19.88 -1.49
CA GLU A 34 -1.61 18.84 -0.50
C GLU A 34 -2.39 17.65 -1.08
N ALA A 35 -3.29 17.87 -2.04
CA ALA A 35 -4.06 16.80 -2.69
C ALA A 35 -3.19 15.95 -3.62
N ILE A 36 -2.18 16.54 -4.28
CA ILE A 36 -1.21 15.81 -5.10
C ILE A 36 -0.35 14.92 -4.21
N ILE A 37 0.16 15.45 -3.09
CA ILE A 37 0.95 14.67 -2.13
C ILE A 37 0.12 13.50 -1.59
N ALA A 38 -1.11 13.78 -1.14
CA ALA A 38 -2.00 12.76 -0.60
C ALA A 38 -2.29 11.65 -1.63
N GLY A 39 -2.70 12.03 -2.85
CA GLY A 39 -3.01 11.07 -3.91
C GLY A 39 -1.80 10.21 -4.31
N CYS A 40 -0.63 10.82 -4.46
CA CYS A 40 0.61 10.09 -4.76
C CYS A 40 0.97 9.12 -3.63
N ALA A 41 0.84 9.54 -2.36
CA ALA A 41 1.11 8.69 -1.22
C ALA A 41 0.11 7.53 -1.08
N SER A 42 -1.19 7.75 -1.33
CA SER A 42 -2.19 6.69 -1.35
C SER A 42 -1.89 5.65 -2.43
N TYR A 43 -1.51 6.11 -3.63
CA TYR A 43 -1.09 5.23 -4.72
C TYR A 43 0.13 4.40 -4.31
N GLN A 44 1.19 5.02 -3.80
CA GLN A 44 2.41 4.32 -3.40
C GLN A 44 2.17 3.33 -2.25
N ALA A 45 1.29 3.66 -1.31
CA ALA A 45 0.93 2.76 -0.22
C ALA A 45 0.24 1.48 -0.72
N LEU A 46 -0.72 1.64 -1.63
CA LEU A 46 -1.40 0.52 -2.27
C LEU A 46 -0.45 -0.29 -3.14
N ASP A 47 0.36 0.36 -3.97
CA ASP A 47 1.35 -0.31 -4.82
C ASP A 47 2.37 -1.11 -3.99
N ARG A 48 2.90 -0.52 -2.91
CA ARG A 48 3.80 -1.22 -1.97
C ARG A 48 3.14 -2.44 -1.36
N TYR A 49 1.88 -2.32 -0.93
CA TYR A 49 1.12 -3.45 -0.41
C TYR A 49 0.89 -4.52 -1.47
N LEU A 50 0.50 -4.15 -2.70
CA LEU A 50 0.26 -5.11 -3.79
C LEU A 50 1.51 -5.91 -4.15
N ASN A 51 2.69 -5.28 -4.11
CA ASN A 51 3.97 -5.92 -4.36
C ASN A 51 4.49 -6.74 -3.16
N GLY A 52 3.76 -6.79 -2.04
CA GLY A 52 4.15 -7.56 -0.86
C GLY A 52 5.34 -6.96 -0.10
N ALA A 53 5.69 -5.70 -0.36
CA ALA A 53 6.85 -5.07 0.24
C ALA A 53 6.60 -4.79 1.74
N ASP A 54 7.58 -5.18 2.56
CA ASP A 54 7.64 -4.92 4.01
C ASP A 54 6.48 -5.50 4.85
N ILE A 55 5.79 -6.52 4.32
CA ILE A 55 4.71 -7.20 5.04
C ILE A 55 5.30 -8.26 5.97
N MET A 56 5.67 -7.85 7.19
CA MET A 56 6.12 -8.78 8.23
C MET A 56 4.97 -9.45 8.97
N ILE A 57 3.84 -8.75 9.11
CA ILE A 57 2.63 -9.26 9.77
C ILE A 57 1.44 -9.04 8.83
N MET A 58 0.80 -10.15 8.51
CA MET A 58 -0.35 -10.18 7.62
C MET A 58 -1.60 -9.60 8.30
N PRO A 59 -2.24 -8.58 7.70
CA PRO A 59 -3.51 -8.09 8.23
C PRO A 59 -4.57 -9.19 8.13
N GLN A 60 -5.30 -9.43 9.22
CA GLN A 60 -6.37 -10.43 9.30
C GLN A 60 -7.77 -9.82 9.20
N SER A 61 -7.87 -8.49 9.17
CA SER A 61 -9.12 -7.76 9.13
C SER A 61 -8.99 -6.49 8.28
N ARG A 62 -10.12 -5.95 7.82
CA ARG A 62 -10.16 -4.67 7.09
C ARG A 62 -9.48 -3.54 7.87
N LYS A 63 -9.72 -3.46 9.18
CA LYS A 63 -9.08 -2.47 10.06
C LYS A 63 -7.56 -2.66 10.15
N GLY A 64 -7.10 -3.92 10.21
CA GLY A 64 -5.68 -4.23 10.17
C GLY A 64 -5.03 -3.83 8.85
N LEU A 65 -5.71 -4.13 7.73
CA LEU A 65 -5.27 -3.76 6.39
C LEU A 65 -5.16 -2.24 6.23
N GLU A 66 -6.20 -1.53 6.65
CA GLU A 66 -6.20 -0.06 6.68
C GLU A 66 -5.02 0.48 7.50
N SER A 67 -4.76 -0.08 8.69
CA SER A 67 -3.64 0.36 9.52
C SER A 67 -2.28 0.17 8.83
N VAL A 68 -2.10 -0.91 8.06
CA VAL A 68 -0.88 -1.15 7.28
C VAL A 68 -0.75 -0.12 6.16
N LEU A 69 -1.81 0.09 5.37
CA LEU A 69 -1.83 1.06 4.28
C LEU A 69 -1.59 2.49 4.78
N ARG A 70 -2.17 2.87 5.93
CA ARG A 70 -1.92 4.17 6.57
C ARG A 70 -0.45 4.36 6.90
N ARG A 71 0.20 3.37 7.52
CA ARG A 71 1.63 3.42 7.83
C ARG A 71 2.47 3.61 6.56
N TYR A 72 2.21 2.82 5.52
CA TYR A 72 2.91 2.97 4.24
C TYR A 72 2.68 4.34 3.61
N SER A 73 1.48 4.87 3.74
CA SER A 73 1.16 6.19 3.22
C SER A 73 1.88 7.31 3.96
N TYR A 74 2.06 7.20 5.27
CA TYR A 74 2.81 8.20 6.04
C TYR A 74 4.29 8.20 5.66
N ASP A 75 4.88 7.02 5.44
CA ASP A 75 6.25 6.92 4.91
C ASP A 75 6.35 7.61 3.54
N ALA A 76 5.40 7.35 2.64
CA ALA A 76 5.34 7.96 1.33
C ALA A 76 5.17 9.49 1.42
N ILE A 77 4.29 9.99 2.29
CA ILE A 77 4.11 11.43 2.56
C ILE A 77 5.43 12.06 2.98
N HIS A 78 6.13 11.48 3.95
CA HIS A 78 7.43 12.01 4.39
C HIS A 78 8.45 12.01 3.24
N ASN A 79 8.50 10.96 2.43
CA ASN A 79 9.41 10.87 1.28
C ASN A 79 9.11 11.93 0.22
N ILE A 80 7.84 12.24 -0.04
CA ILE A 80 7.43 13.26 -1.01
C ILE A 80 7.74 14.66 -0.46
N ILE A 81 7.38 14.94 0.80
CA ILE A 81 7.63 16.24 1.45
C ILE A 81 9.14 16.51 1.54
N ALA A 82 9.95 15.51 1.89
CA ALA A 82 11.40 15.66 1.99
C ALA A 82 12.05 16.08 0.65
N LYS A 83 11.37 15.84 -0.47
CA LYS A 83 11.81 16.21 -1.82
C LYS A 83 11.19 17.53 -2.30
N SER A 84 10.20 18.04 -1.58
CA SER A 84 9.55 19.31 -1.86
C SER A 84 10.51 20.46 -1.56
N ARG A 85 10.58 21.44 -2.46
CA ARG A 85 11.35 22.67 -2.27
C ARG A 85 10.58 23.70 -1.46
N ASN A 86 9.26 23.63 -1.49
CA ASN A 86 8.38 24.54 -0.77
C ASN A 86 7.93 23.96 0.58
N SER A 87 7.79 24.84 1.58
CA SER A 87 7.28 24.44 2.89
C SER A 87 5.77 24.24 2.85
N LEU A 88 5.27 23.28 3.63
CA LEU A 88 3.83 23.13 3.83
C LEU A 88 3.24 24.30 4.61
N ARG A 89 1.96 24.60 4.33
CA ARG A 89 1.18 25.50 5.16
C ARG A 89 0.98 24.91 6.55
N SER A 90 0.72 25.75 7.54
CA SER A 90 0.33 25.28 8.87
C SER A 90 -0.88 24.33 8.77
N GLY A 91 -0.78 23.19 9.48
CA GLY A 91 -1.74 22.09 9.41
C GLY A 91 -1.77 21.31 8.10
N GLY A 92 -0.88 21.60 7.13
CA GLY A 92 -0.85 20.94 5.83
C GLY A 92 -0.58 19.46 5.92
N TYR A 93 0.37 19.06 6.76
CA TYR A 93 0.65 17.64 7.02
C TYR A 93 -0.59 16.88 7.50
N SER A 94 -1.34 17.43 8.46
CA SER A 94 -2.58 16.81 8.95
C SER A 94 -3.66 16.69 7.86
N ARG A 95 -3.79 17.70 6.99
CA ARG A 95 -4.72 17.66 5.84
C ARG A 95 -4.31 16.59 4.82
N ILE A 96 -3.01 16.49 4.51
CA ILE A 96 -2.47 15.45 3.62
C ILE A 96 -2.78 14.06 4.18
N CYS A 97 -2.49 13.82 5.47
CA CYS A 97 -2.80 12.54 6.11
C CYS A 97 -4.30 12.23 6.03
N HIS A 98 -5.17 13.21 6.32
CA HIS A 98 -6.62 13.01 6.26
C HIS A 98 -7.12 12.62 4.87
N LEU A 99 -6.69 13.35 3.82
CA LEU A 99 -7.03 13.06 2.43
C LEU A 99 -6.53 11.68 2.00
N CYS A 100 -5.31 11.32 2.42
CA CYS A 100 -4.73 10.03 2.10
C CYS A 100 -5.50 8.87 2.76
N GLU A 101 -5.85 9.03 4.03
CA GLU A 101 -6.68 8.05 4.75
C GLU A 101 -8.07 7.90 4.14
N GLU A 102 -8.64 9.01 3.65
CA GLU A 102 -9.93 9.00 2.96
C GLU A 102 -9.86 8.21 1.66
N SER A 103 -8.85 8.45 0.82
CA SER A 103 -8.61 7.68 -0.40
C SER A 103 -8.45 6.17 -0.09
N ILE A 104 -7.63 5.82 0.90
CA ILE A 104 -7.46 4.43 1.34
C ILE A 104 -8.80 3.82 1.77
N ARG A 105 -9.57 4.53 2.61
CA ARG A 105 -10.90 4.06 3.05
C ARG A 105 -11.82 3.82 1.86
N ASN A 106 -11.87 4.76 0.91
CA ASN A 106 -12.70 4.64 -0.29
C ASN A 106 -12.33 3.39 -1.12
N VAL A 107 -11.04 3.12 -1.31
CA VAL A 107 -10.59 1.91 -2.01
C VAL A 107 -11.02 0.65 -1.26
N LEU A 108 -10.85 0.61 0.06
CA LEU A 108 -11.20 -0.55 0.89
C LEU A 108 -12.72 -0.80 0.96
N ASP A 109 -13.51 0.26 0.91
CA ASP A 109 -14.97 0.21 1.02
C ASP A 109 -15.66 -0.03 -0.33
N THR A 110 -14.89 0.01 -1.43
CA THR A 110 -15.40 -0.27 -2.78
C THR A 110 -15.44 -1.77 -3.06
N GLY A 111 -16.63 -2.32 -3.28
CA GLY A 111 -16.82 -3.71 -3.72
C GLY A 111 -16.22 -4.74 -2.76
N ASP A 112 -15.47 -5.68 -3.31
CA ASP A 112 -14.77 -6.76 -2.58
C ASP A 112 -13.27 -6.48 -2.40
N ASN A 113 -12.84 -5.22 -2.55
CA ASN A 113 -11.43 -4.84 -2.54
C ASN A 113 -10.72 -5.23 -1.24
N ALA A 114 -11.33 -4.96 -0.07
CA ALA A 114 -10.74 -5.34 1.21
C ALA A 114 -10.53 -6.85 1.33
N ALA A 115 -11.50 -7.67 0.90
CA ALA A 115 -11.39 -9.12 0.93
C ALA A 115 -10.31 -9.62 -0.03
N THR A 116 -10.24 -9.04 -1.23
CA THR A 116 -9.22 -9.36 -2.24
C THR A 116 -7.82 -9.03 -1.73
N LEU A 117 -7.62 -7.83 -1.17
CA LEU A 117 -6.32 -7.41 -0.62
C LEU A 117 -5.89 -8.29 0.56
N LEU A 118 -6.82 -8.66 1.44
CA LEU A 118 -6.53 -9.58 2.56
C LEU A 118 -6.14 -10.99 2.07
N ALA A 119 -6.70 -11.44 0.96
CA ALA A 119 -6.38 -12.74 0.38
C ALA A 119 -5.05 -12.75 -0.39
N LEU A 120 -4.59 -11.59 -0.87
CA LEU A 120 -3.46 -11.47 -1.80
C LEU A 120 -2.17 -12.12 -1.31
N HIS A 121 -1.83 -11.94 -0.02
CA HIS A 121 -0.59 -12.45 0.55
C HIS A 121 -0.80 -13.60 1.53
N ARG A 122 -2.00 -14.21 1.55
CA ARG A 122 -2.22 -15.39 2.39
C ARG A 122 -1.38 -16.54 1.86
N PRO A 123 -0.62 -17.24 2.72
CA PRO A 123 0.04 -18.46 2.30
C PRO A 123 -1.02 -19.45 1.81
N PRO A 124 -0.72 -20.25 0.76
CA PRO A 124 -1.62 -21.30 0.34
C PRO A 124 -1.90 -22.21 1.55
N PRO A 125 -3.13 -22.75 1.67
CA PRO A 125 -3.42 -23.71 2.72
C PRO A 125 -2.38 -24.81 2.64
N ALA A 126 -1.71 -25.09 3.76
CA ALA A 126 -0.73 -26.15 3.82
C ALA A 126 -1.38 -27.41 3.25
N GLU A 127 -0.91 -27.85 2.09
CA GLU A 127 -1.24 -29.18 1.61
C GLU A 127 -0.89 -30.10 2.76
N HIS A 128 -1.88 -30.86 3.23
CA HIS A 128 -1.61 -31.92 4.19
C HIS A 128 -0.67 -32.88 3.47
N HIS A 129 0.63 -32.69 3.63
CA HIS A 129 1.63 -33.70 3.33
C HIS A 129 1.34 -34.79 4.34
N VAL A 130 0.46 -35.73 3.95
CA VAL A 130 0.23 -36.95 4.69
C VAL A 130 1.63 -37.56 4.81
N PRO A 131 2.20 -37.65 6.02
CA PRO A 131 3.50 -38.30 6.16
C PRO A 131 3.29 -39.71 5.64
N GLU A 132 3.99 -40.08 4.56
CA GLU A 132 3.97 -41.44 4.07
C GLU A 132 4.37 -42.34 5.24
N HIS A 133 3.37 -43.08 5.68
CA HIS A 133 3.36 -43.96 6.81
C HIS A 133 4.49 -45.00 6.64
N LEU A 134 5.41 -45.05 7.60
CA LEU A 134 6.04 -46.27 8.11
C LEU A 134 6.02 -47.48 7.16
N SER A 135 6.86 -47.51 6.11
CA SER A 135 7.23 -48.80 5.48
C SER A 135 8.47 -49.33 6.19
N GLY A 136 8.25 -49.92 7.38
CA GLY A 136 9.28 -50.65 8.10
C GLY A 136 9.88 -51.73 7.20
N ARG A 137 11.15 -51.56 6.82
CA ARG A 137 11.92 -52.64 6.20
C ARG A 137 12.20 -53.68 7.29
N PRO A 138 11.86 -54.98 7.10
CA PRO A 138 12.29 -56.00 8.04
C PRO A 138 13.81 -56.14 7.93
N ILE A 139 14.50 -55.96 9.05
CA ILE A 139 15.93 -56.24 9.20
C ILE A 139 16.09 -57.76 9.11
N ARG A 140 16.72 -58.25 8.04
CA ARG A 140 17.22 -59.63 7.98
C ARG A 140 18.52 -59.70 8.76
N THR A 141 18.47 -60.31 9.93
CA THR A 141 19.67 -60.72 10.67
C THR A 141 20.27 -61.95 9.98
N ILE A 142 21.58 -61.90 9.75
CA ILE A 142 22.43 -63.01 9.29
C ILE A 142 23.02 -63.74 10.48
#